data_AF-A0A2V5UH31-F1
#
_entry.id   AF-A0A2V5UH31-F1
#
_cell.length_a   1.000
_cell.length_b   1.000
_cell.length_c   1.000
_cell.angle_alpha   90.00
_cell.angle_beta   90.00
_cell.angle_gamma   90.00
#
_symmetry.space_group_name_H-M   'P 1'
#
loop_
_entity.id
_entity.type
_entity.pdbx_description
1 polymer ?
#
loop_
_entity_poly.entity_id
_entity_poly.type
_entity_poly.pdbx_seq_one_letter_code
_entity_poly.pdbx_strand_id
1 'polypeptide(L)'
;MLRTHFLRPTLWQRALIIVCAFSIFNAPNHSASAQAAAEEEQIVVTGEEVPSAYGAPPGLSRSRFSNAVNAYVLPPWSFFFGELYEGQGFRHGPPDHLFTQEVEMGLPYRFNIAAEAQFERFDGGGGAQTVSLEARWALADWNKVPLNPTIFAEYKFGVGAIRHEEVPLPPGGEEEEESGPPKVPDAYEVRLLLAQDF
;
A
#
# COMPACT_ATOMS: atom_id res chain seq x y z
N MET A 1 -35.27 -58.44 -31.58
CA MET A 1 -34.19 -58.84 -32.51
C MET A 1 -33.38 -57.58 -32.82
N LEU A 2 -32.29 -57.31 -32.08
CA LEU A 2 -31.46 -56.11 -32.26
C LEU A 2 -30.02 -56.58 -32.52
N ARG A 3 -29.53 -56.43 -33.76
CA ARG A 3 -28.12 -56.66 -34.13
C ARG A 3 -27.36 -55.36 -33.91
N THR A 4 -26.51 -55.31 -32.89
CA THR A 4 -25.53 -54.24 -32.71
C THR A 4 -24.24 -54.59 -33.47
N HIS A 5 -23.91 -53.80 -34.49
CA HIS A 5 -22.65 -53.89 -35.20
C HIS A 5 -21.57 -53.16 -34.39
N PHE A 6 -20.69 -53.92 -33.72
CA PHE A 6 -19.43 -53.37 -33.21
C PHE A 6 -18.46 -53.13 -34.38
N LEU A 7 -18.31 -51.88 -34.79
CA LEU A 7 -17.18 -51.48 -35.64
C LEU A 7 -15.89 -51.57 -34.81
N ARG A 8 -15.07 -52.58 -35.08
CA ARG A 8 -13.70 -52.66 -34.58
C ARG A 8 -12.87 -51.59 -35.32
N PRO A 9 -12.28 -50.60 -34.62
CA PRO A 9 -11.33 -49.70 -35.25
C PRO A 9 -10.12 -50.51 -35.72
N THR A 10 -9.77 -50.37 -36.99
CA THR A 10 -8.62 -51.07 -37.59
C THR A 10 -7.34 -50.52 -36.97
N LEU A 11 -6.31 -51.37 -36.86
CA LEU A 11 -4.99 -51.03 -36.31
C LEU A 11 -4.40 -49.75 -36.92
N TRP A 12 -4.80 -49.41 -38.14
CA TRP A 12 -4.39 -48.21 -38.86
C TRP A 12 -4.93 -46.91 -38.25
N GLN A 13 -6.17 -46.91 -37.76
CA GLN A 13 -6.75 -45.75 -37.05
C GLN A 13 -6.03 -45.49 -35.72
N ARG A 14 -5.61 -46.54 -35.01
CA ARG A 14 -4.82 -46.40 -33.78
C ARG A 14 -3.41 -45.88 -34.06
N ALA A 15 -2.77 -46.35 -35.14
CA ALA A 15 -1.46 -45.86 -35.56
C ALA A 15 -1.48 -44.37 -35.94
N LEU A 16 -2.51 -43.93 -36.68
CA LEU A 16 -2.68 -42.51 -37.05
C LEU A 16 -2.85 -41.59 -35.84
N ILE A 17 -3.63 -42.02 -34.84
CA ILE A 17 -3.83 -41.25 -33.60
C ILE A 17 -2.52 -41.12 -32.81
N ILE A 18 -1.72 -42.18 -32.74
CA ILE A 18 -0.42 -42.16 -32.04
C ILE A 18 0.57 -41.24 -32.76
N VAL A 19 0.63 -41.27 -34.09
CA VAL A 19 1.51 -40.39 -34.88
C VAL A 19 1.09 -38.92 -34.72
N CYS A 20 -0.20 -38.60 -34.80
CA CYS A 20 -0.67 -37.24 -34.54
C CYS A 20 -0.38 -36.75 -33.12
N ALA A 21 -0.52 -37.61 -32.11
CA ALA A 21 -0.18 -37.25 -30.73
C ALA A 21 1.33 -36.97 -30.57
N PHE A 22 2.21 -37.74 -31.22
CA PHE A 22 3.65 -37.50 -31.21
C PHE A 22 4.06 -36.22 -31.95
N SER A 23 3.35 -35.85 -33.03
CA SER A 23 3.61 -34.61 -33.78
C SER A 23 3.20 -33.34 -33.02
N ILE A 24 2.15 -33.40 -32.19
CA ILE A 24 1.74 -32.27 -31.35
C ILE A 24 2.73 -32.08 -30.18
N PHE A 25 3.31 -33.16 -29.65
CA PHE A 25 4.27 -33.10 -28.55
C PHE A 25 5.67 -32.60 -28.96
N ASN A 26 6.03 -32.71 -30.24
CA ASN A 26 7.31 -32.26 -30.80
C ASN A 26 7.23 -30.92 -31.54
N ALA A 27 6.11 -30.19 -31.44
CA ALA A 27 6.12 -28.79 -31.83
C ALA A 27 7.13 -28.07 -30.91
N PRO A 28 8.23 -27.51 -31.44
CA PRO A 28 9.16 -26.77 -30.60
C PRO A 28 8.39 -25.61 -29.98
N ASN A 29 8.28 -25.60 -28.65
CA ASN A 29 7.80 -24.46 -27.89
C ASN A 29 8.72 -23.28 -28.18
N HIS A 30 8.42 -22.51 -29.23
CA HIS A 30 9.14 -21.27 -29.57
C HIS A 30 9.10 -20.26 -28.42
N SER A 31 8.18 -20.43 -27.48
CA SER A 31 8.07 -19.63 -26.26
C SER A 31 9.16 -19.93 -25.22
N ALA A 32 9.83 -21.09 -25.28
CA ALA A 32 10.92 -21.44 -24.35
C ALA A 32 12.29 -20.88 -24.78
N SER A 33 12.43 -20.44 -26.04
CA SER A 33 13.67 -19.88 -26.60
C SER A 33 13.67 -18.34 -26.72
N ALA A 34 12.68 -17.66 -26.14
CA ALA A 34 12.60 -16.19 -26.15
C ALA A 34 13.56 -15.52 -25.16
N GLN A 35 14.16 -16.27 -24.24
CA GLN A 35 15.32 -15.82 -23.47
C GLN A 35 16.58 -16.07 -24.31
N ALA A 36 16.71 -15.35 -25.43
CA ALA A 36 18.04 -15.04 -25.90
C ALA A 36 18.73 -14.33 -24.73
N ALA A 37 19.92 -14.79 -24.34
CA ALA A 37 20.80 -14.06 -23.46
C ALA A 37 21.07 -12.71 -24.14
N ALA A 38 20.19 -11.74 -23.88
CA ALA A 38 20.50 -10.35 -24.10
C ALA A 38 21.79 -10.15 -23.30
N GLU A 39 22.85 -9.75 -23.99
CA GLU A 39 24.07 -9.27 -23.37
C GLU A 39 23.64 -8.38 -22.20
N GLU A 40 24.09 -8.69 -20.99
CA GLU A 40 23.89 -7.85 -19.82
C GLU A 40 24.63 -6.54 -20.10
N GLU A 41 24.01 -5.64 -20.87
CA GLU A 41 24.38 -4.24 -20.84
C GLU A 41 24.24 -3.86 -19.38
N GLN A 42 25.37 -3.65 -18.72
CA GLN A 42 25.42 -3.15 -17.37
C GLN A 42 24.70 -1.80 -17.40
N ILE A 43 23.43 -1.79 -16.98
CA ILE A 43 22.64 -0.56 -16.87
C ILE A 43 23.32 0.24 -15.75
N VAL A 44 24.22 1.13 -16.14
CA VAL A 44 24.80 2.10 -15.22
C VAL A 44 23.74 3.16 -14.99
N VAL A 45 22.99 3.01 -13.90
CA VAL A 45 22.05 4.04 -13.44
C VAL A 45 22.89 5.22 -12.95
N THR A 46 23.14 6.19 -13.84
CA THR A 46 23.77 7.46 -13.50
C THR A 46 22.72 8.40 -12.92
N GLY A 47 22.45 8.26 -11.62
CA GLY A 47 21.69 9.24 -10.84
C GLY A 47 22.65 10.14 -10.08
N GLU A 48 22.33 11.44 -9.97
CA GLU A 48 22.95 12.29 -8.95
C GLU A 48 22.65 11.67 -7.58
N GLU A 49 23.68 11.49 -6.75
CA GLU A 49 23.49 11.00 -5.38
C GLU A 49 22.67 12.04 -4.62
N VAL A 50 21.39 11.74 -4.49
CA VAL A 50 20.44 12.64 -3.87
C VAL A 50 20.83 12.78 -2.39
N PRO A 51 20.98 14.01 -1.86
CA PRO A 51 21.46 14.23 -0.49
C PRO A 51 20.63 13.43 0.53
N SER A 52 21.31 12.54 1.26
CA SER A 52 20.75 11.86 2.43
C SER A 52 20.81 12.74 3.66
N ALA A 53 19.83 12.57 4.56
CA ALA A 53 19.88 13.19 5.87
C ALA A 53 20.63 12.28 6.84
N TYR A 54 21.61 12.82 7.56
CA TYR A 54 22.24 12.14 8.69
C TYR A 54 22.80 10.74 8.36
N GLY A 55 23.20 10.51 7.10
CA GLY A 55 23.73 9.23 6.63
C GLY A 55 22.69 8.14 6.34
N ALA A 56 21.39 8.45 6.39
CA ALA A 56 20.32 7.49 6.13
C ALA A 56 20.14 7.19 4.63
N PRO A 57 19.71 5.98 4.24
CA PRO A 57 19.39 5.66 2.85
C PRO A 57 18.34 6.63 2.28
N PRO A 58 18.44 7.01 0.99
CA PRO A 58 17.48 7.92 0.36
C PRO A 58 16.01 7.48 0.48
N GLY A 59 15.74 6.17 0.54
CA GLY A 59 14.39 5.62 0.74
C GLY A 59 13.81 5.91 2.11
N LEU A 60 14.64 6.09 3.14
CA LEU A 60 14.20 6.40 4.50
C LEU A 60 14.29 7.90 4.82
N SER A 61 15.11 8.65 4.07
CA SER A 61 15.27 10.09 4.28
C SER A 61 14.50 10.97 3.30
N ARG A 62 13.94 10.44 2.19
CA ARG A 62 13.27 11.26 1.15
C ARG A 62 12.12 10.60 0.38
N SER A 63 12.30 9.36 -0.11
CA SER A 63 11.36 8.79 -1.10
C SER A 63 10.33 7.88 -0.44
N ARG A 64 9.11 8.40 -0.28
CA ARG A 64 7.97 7.62 0.20
C ARG A 64 7.04 7.28 -0.96
N PHE A 65 6.72 6.00 -1.07
CA PHE A 65 5.54 5.56 -1.84
C PHE A 65 4.25 5.67 -1.02
N SER A 66 4.36 5.77 0.31
CA SER A 66 3.23 5.88 1.23
C SER A 66 3.62 6.67 2.48
N ASN A 67 2.70 7.50 2.95
CA ASN A 67 2.72 8.16 4.26
C ASN A 67 2.82 7.18 5.44
N ALA A 68 2.31 5.95 5.28
CA ALA A 68 2.20 4.98 6.37
C ALA A 68 3.51 4.29 6.78
N VAL A 69 4.57 4.37 5.96
CA VAL A 69 5.79 3.57 6.15
C VAL A 69 7.01 4.48 6.24
N ASN A 70 7.20 5.11 7.39
CA ASN A 70 8.42 5.84 7.70
C ASN A 70 9.02 5.38 9.03
N ALA A 71 10.33 5.29 9.09
CA ALA A 71 11.10 4.93 10.28
C ALA A 71 12.18 5.97 10.67
N TYR A 72 12.40 7.02 9.86
CA TYR A 72 13.46 8.01 10.10
C TYR A 72 13.03 9.46 9.74
N VAL A 73 13.99 10.39 9.70
CA VAL A 73 13.76 11.83 9.55
C VAL A 73 14.24 12.40 8.22
N LEU A 74 13.64 13.52 7.82
CA LEU A 74 13.94 14.26 6.59
C LEU A 74 15.16 15.17 6.82
N PRO A 75 15.87 15.58 5.75
CA PRO A 75 16.89 16.63 5.87
C PRO A 75 16.32 17.93 6.44
N PRO A 76 17.10 18.72 7.20
CA PRO A 76 16.67 20.04 7.67
C PRO A 76 16.16 20.91 6.53
N TRP A 77 14.99 21.53 6.74
CA TRP A 77 14.30 22.43 5.81
C TRP A 77 13.83 21.77 4.51
N SER A 78 13.85 20.44 4.43
CA SER A 78 13.21 19.72 3.34
C SER A 78 11.76 19.42 3.67
N PHE A 79 10.92 19.40 2.63
CA PHE A 79 9.49 19.16 2.73
C PHE A 79 9.11 17.91 1.97
N PHE A 80 8.15 17.17 2.51
CA PHE A 80 7.45 16.09 1.83
C PHE A 80 5.96 16.44 1.77
N PHE A 81 5.36 16.23 0.61
CA PHE A 81 3.94 16.41 0.37
C PHE A 81 3.41 15.07 -0.14
N GLY A 82 2.50 14.46 0.62
CA GLY A 82 1.86 13.20 0.29
C GLY A 82 0.37 13.40 0.06
N GLU A 83 -0.16 12.80 -1.00
CA GLU A 83 -1.59 12.66 -1.19
C GLU A 83 -1.88 11.21 -1.56
N LEU A 84 -2.71 10.57 -0.75
CA LEU A 84 -3.16 9.20 -0.92
C LEU A 84 -4.65 9.24 -1.24
N TYR A 85 -5.03 8.55 -2.31
CA TYR A 85 -6.44 8.30 -2.63
C TYR A 85 -6.70 6.80 -2.57
N GLU A 86 -7.70 6.42 -1.80
CA GLU A 86 -8.20 5.05 -1.72
C GLU A 86 -9.67 5.02 -2.13
N GLY A 87 -10.00 4.14 -3.06
CA GLY A 87 -11.37 3.92 -3.52
C GLY A 87 -11.80 2.49 -3.24
N GLN A 88 -12.89 2.30 -2.53
CA GLN A 88 -13.50 0.98 -2.30
C GLN A 88 -14.80 0.86 -3.08
N GLY A 89 -14.83 -0.08 -4.03
CA GLY A 89 -16.03 -0.39 -4.81
C GLY A 89 -16.82 -1.53 -4.17
N PHE A 90 -18.06 -1.27 -3.77
CA PHE A 90 -18.97 -2.30 -3.26
C PHE A 90 -19.80 -2.92 -4.39
N ARG A 91 -20.21 -4.20 -4.22
CA ARG A 91 -21.10 -4.88 -5.20
C ARG A 91 -22.47 -4.20 -5.28
N HIS A 92 -22.94 -3.64 -4.18
CA HIS A 92 -24.20 -2.93 -4.04
C HIS A 92 -23.94 -1.70 -3.18
N GLY A 93 -24.37 -0.53 -3.66
CA GLY A 93 -24.17 0.77 -2.98
C GLY A 93 -23.17 1.69 -3.70
N PRO A 94 -23.14 2.98 -3.30
CA PRO A 94 -22.15 3.92 -3.79
C PRO A 94 -20.73 3.55 -3.32
N PRO A 95 -19.68 3.89 -4.09
CA PRO A 95 -18.29 3.65 -3.69
C PRO A 95 -17.91 4.53 -2.48
N ASP A 96 -16.99 4.02 -1.67
CA ASP A 96 -16.33 4.78 -0.62
C ASP A 96 -15.01 5.35 -1.14
N HIS A 97 -14.70 6.56 -0.68
CA HIS A 97 -13.52 7.29 -1.10
C HIS A 97 -12.85 7.92 0.11
N LEU A 98 -11.58 7.61 0.27
CA LEU A 98 -10.73 8.18 1.28
C LEU A 98 -9.60 8.97 0.62
N PHE A 99 -9.39 10.18 1.12
CA PHE A 99 -8.29 11.05 0.74
C PHE A 99 -7.48 11.36 1.99
N THR A 100 -6.18 11.10 1.95
CA THR A 100 -5.26 11.42 3.02
C THR A 100 -4.18 12.34 2.48
N GLN A 101 -4.06 13.53 3.06
CA GLN A 101 -3.10 14.55 2.66
C GLN A 101 -2.12 14.78 3.81
N GLU A 102 -0.82 14.70 3.53
CA GLU A 102 0.25 14.87 4.51
C GLU A 102 1.21 15.97 4.04
N VAL A 103 1.60 16.85 4.97
CA VAL A 103 2.74 17.74 4.80
C VAL A 103 3.72 17.47 5.93
N GLU A 104 4.95 17.10 5.59
CA GLU A 104 6.02 16.87 6.55
C GLU A 104 7.21 17.77 6.26
N MET A 105 7.90 18.18 7.31
CA MET A 105 9.06 19.04 7.24
C MET A 105 10.17 18.52 8.16
N GLY A 106 11.37 18.45 7.61
CA GLY A 106 12.59 18.20 8.38
C GLY A 106 13.10 19.46 9.05
N LEU A 107 13.58 19.30 10.28
CA LEU A 107 14.14 20.35 11.12
C LEU A 107 15.56 19.97 11.56
N PRO A 108 16.38 20.96 11.95
CA PRO A 108 17.68 20.69 12.55
C PRO A 108 17.57 19.75 13.77
N TYR A 109 18.69 19.14 14.13
CA TYR A 109 18.78 18.22 15.27
C TYR A 109 17.94 16.94 15.13
N ARG A 110 17.79 16.44 13.89
CA ARG A 110 17.13 15.17 13.56
C ARG A 110 15.66 15.15 13.98
N PHE A 111 14.99 16.27 13.82
CA PHE A 111 13.59 16.43 14.20
C PHE A 111 12.73 16.60 12.97
N ASN A 112 11.51 16.06 12.99
CA ASN A 112 10.55 16.13 11.91
C ASN A 112 9.18 16.47 12.49
N ILE A 113 8.42 17.28 11.76
CA ILE A 113 7.02 17.58 12.06
C ILE A 113 6.17 17.27 10.84
N ALA A 114 5.00 16.67 11.05
CA ALA A 114 4.03 16.46 9.99
C ALA A 114 2.63 16.89 10.43
N ALA A 115 1.81 17.24 9.45
CA ALA A 115 0.39 17.42 9.60
C ALA A 115 -0.32 16.56 8.56
N GLU A 116 -1.27 15.74 9.00
CA GLU A 116 -2.10 14.90 8.14
C GLU A 116 -3.56 15.36 8.22
N ALA A 117 -4.25 15.34 7.09
CA ALA A 117 -5.69 15.56 7.01
C ALA A 117 -6.34 14.42 6.23
N GLN A 118 -7.37 13.83 6.81
CA GLN A 118 -8.11 12.73 6.23
C GLN A 118 -9.53 13.20 5.89
N PHE A 119 -9.95 12.96 4.65
CA PHE A 119 -11.25 13.30 4.13
C PHE A 119 -11.92 12.06 3.57
N GLU A 120 -13.21 11.93 3.85
CA GLU A 120 -13.98 10.76 3.47
C GLU A 120 -15.21 11.18 2.69
N ARG A 121 -15.61 10.35 1.73
CA ARG A 121 -16.90 10.42 1.05
C ARG A 121 -17.55 9.04 1.06
N PHE A 122 -18.61 8.92 1.87
CA PHE A 122 -19.39 7.71 2.05
C PHE A 122 -20.88 8.02 1.92
N ASP A 123 -21.62 7.14 1.23
CA ASP A 123 -23.08 7.19 1.02
C ASP A 123 -23.64 8.58 0.62
N GLY A 124 -22.94 9.27 -0.29
CA GLY A 124 -23.33 10.60 -0.78
C GLY A 124 -22.96 11.77 0.15
N GLY A 125 -22.64 11.50 1.41
CA GLY A 125 -22.04 12.45 2.36
C GLY A 125 -20.52 12.53 2.21
N GLY A 126 -19.91 13.57 2.79
CA GLY A 126 -18.46 13.66 2.86
C GLY A 126 -17.96 14.83 3.69
N GLY A 127 -16.68 14.81 4.02
CA GLY A 127 -16.01 15.89 4.76
C GLY A 127 -14.74 15.42 5.46
N ALA A 128 -14.10 16.36 6.17
CA ALA A 128 -12.95 16.06 7.01
C ALA A 128 -13.34 15.07 8.11
N GLN A 129 -12.54 14.02 8.28
CA GLN A 129 -12.71 12.98 9.29
C GLN A 129 -11.76 13.25 10.46
N THR A 130 -10.46 13.31 10.17
CA THR A 130 -9.41 13.60 11.16
C THR A 130 -8.40 14.62 10.63
N VAL A 131 -7.76 15.30 11.58
CA VAL A 131 -6.53 16.04 11.36
C VAL A 131 -5.54 15.53 12.39
N SER A 132 -4.28 15.28 12.04
CA SER A 132 -3.26 14.90 13.01
C SER A 132 -2.02 15.78 12.91
N LEU A 133 -1.32 15.88 14.04
CA LEU A 133 -0.01 16.47 14.15
C LEU A 133 0.96 15.41 14.63
N GLU A 134 2.05 15.24 13.90
CA GLU A 134 3.06 14.24 14.17
C GLU A 134 4.41 14.91 14.44
N ALA A 135 5.18 14.30 15.33
CA ALA A 135 6.55 14.66 15.61
C ALA A 135 7.43 13.40 15.61
N ARG A 136 8.60 13.51 14.99
CA ARG A 136 9.61 12.45 14.93
C ARG A 136 10.96 12.99 15.39
N TRP A 137 11.68 12.21 16.18
CA TRP A 137 13.03 12.56 16.61
C TRP A 137 13.97 11.36 16.55
N ALA A 138 14.98 11.41 15.68
CA ALA A 138 16.00 10.38 15.60
C ALA A 138 17.13 10.64 16.61
N LEU A 139 17.42 9.62 17.42
CA LEU A 139 18.30 9.78 18.59
C LEU A 139 19.78 9.93 18.23
N ALA A 140 20.18 9.40 17.07
CA ALA A 140 21.55 9.49 16.56
C ALA A 140 21.52 9.58 15.03
N ASP A 141 22.66 9.91 14.44
CA ASP A 141 22.84 9.76 12.99
C ASP A 141 22.76 8.28 12.60
N TRP A 142 22.43 8.01 11.34
CA TRP A 142 22.23 6.66 10.82
C TRP A 142 23.48 5.79 11.04
N ASN A 143 23.25 4.53 11.42
CA ASN A 143 24.25 3.52 11.75
C ASN A 143 25.27 3.92 12.83
N LYS A 144 24.99 4.92 13.67
CA LYS A 144 25.82 5.25 14.85
C LYS A 144 25.48 4.44 16.08
N VAL A 145 24.22 4.02 16.20
CA VAL A 145 23.72 3.13 17.24
C VAL A 145 22.86 2.04 16.59
N PRO A 146 22.77 0.84 17.17
CA PRO A 146 21.98 -0.25 16.59
C PRO A 146 20.51 0.16 16.36
N LEU A 147 19.92 -0.30 15.25
CA LEU A 147 18.49 -0.20 14.94
C LEU A 147 17.96 1.22 14.69
N ASN A 148 18.81 2.24 14.65
CA ASN A 148 18.47 3.64 14.34
C ASN A 148 17.18 4.12 15.02
N PRO A 149 17.12 4.13 16.36
CA PRO A 149 15.89 4.39 17.09
C PRO A 149 15.40 5.82 16.87
N THR A 150 14.11 5.92 16.54
CA THR A 150 13.39 7.17 16.33
C THR A 150 12.14 7.20 17.20
N ILE A 151 11.98 8.26 17.98
CA ILE A 151 10.74 8.48 18.75
C ILE A 151 9.72 9.11 17.81
N PHE A 152 8.53 8.54 17.78
CA PHE A 152 7.37 9.06 17.06
C PHE A 152 6.27 9.39 18.07
N ALA A 153 5.65 10.56 17.91
CA ALA A 153 4.47 10.96 18.63
C ALA A 153 3.46 11.57 17.66
N GLU A 154 2.20 11.14 17.75
CA GLU A 154 1.08 11.69 16.99
C GLU A 154 -0.04 12.10 17.95
N TYR A 155 -0.67 13.23 17.68
CA TYR A 155 -1.97 13.58 18.21
C TYR A 155 -2.96 13.74 17.07
N LYS A 156 -4.05 12.99 17.12
CA LYS A 156 -5.10 12.95 16.12
C LYS A 156 -6.36 13.59 16.67
N PHE A 157 -6.80 14.65 16.01
CA PHE A 157 -8.05 15.36 16.26
C PHE A 157 -9.15 14.70 15.44
N GLY A 158 -10.18 14.19 16.11
CA GLY A 158 -11.42 13.81 15.45
C GLY A 158 -12.21 15.07 15.14
N VAL A 159 -12.40 15.38 13.85
CA VAL A 159 -13.11 16.61 13.42
C VAL A 159 -14.43 16.31 12.75
N GLY A 160 -14.58 15.13 12.16
CA GLY A 160 -15.78 14.68 11.47
C GLY A 160 -16.65 13.73 12.28
N ALA A 161 -17.84 13.47 11.74
CA ALA A 161 -18.68 12.38 12.18
C ALA A 161 -18.16 11.04 11.63
N ILE A 162 -18.36 9.98 12.39
CA ILE A 162 -18.18 8.59 11.97
C ILE A 162 -19.34 8.28 11.00
N ARG A 163 -19.00 7.92 9.76
CA ARG A 163 -19.99 7.59 8.71
C ARG A 163 -20.14 6.09 8.47
N HIS A 164 -19.16 5.30 8.89
CA HIS A 164 -19.22 3.84 8.86
C HIS A 164 -19.82 3.34 10.18
N GLU A 165 -21.07 2.88 10.14
CA GLU A 165 -21.66 2.17 11.27
C GLU A 165 -20.94 0.82 11.45
N GLU A 166 -20.06 0.71 12.45
CA GLU A 166 -19.45 -0.58 12.82
C GLU A 166 -20.44 -1.54 13.52
N VAL A 167 -21.66 -1.09 13.83
CA VAL A 167 -22.62 -1.84 14.66
C VAL A 167 -23.97 -1.94 13.94
N PRO A 168 -24.57 -3.15 13.83
CA PRO A 168 -25.94 -3.28 13.37
C PRO A 168 -26.87 -2.45 14.26
N LEU A 169 -27.76 -1.67 13.66
CA LEU A 169 -28.81 -0.93 14.38
C LEU A 169 -29.48 -1.86 15.41
N PRO A 170 -29.48 -1.50 16.71
CA PRO A 170 -30.21 -2.28 17.71
C PRO A 170 -31.70 -2.30 17.34
N PRO A 171 -32.37 -3.47 17.45
CA PRO A 171 -33.76 -3.58 17.09
C PRO A 171 -34.62 -2.89 18.15
N GLY A 172 -35.14 -1.71 17.81
CA GLY A 172 -36.31 -1.14 18.48
C GLY A 172 -36.01 0.03 19.42
N GLY A 173 -36.30 1.22 18.89
CA GLY A 173 -36.86 2.41 19.55
C GLY A 173 -36.61 2.62 21.04
N GLU A 174 -35.65 3.49 21.33
CA GLU A 174 -35.83 4.53 22.34
C GLU A 174 -35.33 5.85 21.71
N GLU A 175 -36.13 6.91 21.88
CA GLU A 175 -35.86 8.25 21.39
C GLU A 175 -34.65 8.81 22.15
N GLU A 176 -33.43 8.60 21.63
CA GLU A 176 -32.27 9.35 22.10
C GLU A 176 -32.22 10.70 21.38
N GLU A 177 -32.30 11.75 22.19
CA GLU A 177 -32.24 13.15 21.83
C GLU A 177 -31.14 13.46 20.79
N GLU A 178 -31.53 14.16 19.73
CA GLU A 178 -30.79 15.18 18.96
C GLU A 178 -29.25 15.21 19.12
N SER A 179 -28.59 14.07 18.96
CA SER A 179 -27.15 13.99 18.85
C SER A 179 -26.88 13.58 17.42
N GLY A 180 -26.25 14.46 16.65
CA GLY A 180 -25.79 14.14 15.31
C GLY A 180 -24.91 12.87 15.30
N PRO A 181 -24.57 12.34 14.12
CA PRO A 181 -23.77 11.12 14.01
C PRO A 181 -22.50 11.22 14.88
N PRO A 182 -22.12 10.12 15.57
CA PRO A 182 -21.09 10.14 16.60
C PRO A 182 -19.78 10.69 16.02
N LYS A 183 -19.13 11.60 16.75
CA LYS A 183 -17.90 12.23 16.28
C LYS A 183 -16.73 11.28 16.44
N VAL A 184 -15.77 11.32 15.50
CA VAL A 184 -14.49 10.62 15.65
C VAL A 184 -13.84 11.12 16.95
N PRO A 185 -13.36 10.23 17.84
CA PRO A 185 -12.68 10.65 19.06
C PRO A 185 -11.27 11.16 18.76
N ASP A 186 -10.76 12.02 19.64
CA ASP A 186 -9.33 12.36 19.64
C ASP A 186 -8.51 11.16 20.10
N ALA A 187 -7.30 11.02 19.57
CA ALA A 187 -6.37 9.95 19.92
C ALA A 187 -4.93 10.46 19.99
N TYR A 188 -4.08 9.74 20.71
CA TYR A 188 -2.64 9.97 20.70
C TYR A 188 -1.91 8.64 20.55
N GLU A 189 -0.79 8.67 19.84
CA GLU A 189 0.07 7.51 19.63
C GLU A 189 1.52 7.89 19.94
N VAL A 190 2.23 7.01 20.65
CA VAL A 190 3.68 7.14 20.83
C VAL A 190 4.32 5.82 20.44
N ARG A 191 5.26 5.86 19.50
CA ARG A 191 5.98 4.69 18.99
C ARG A 191 7.48 4.89 19.09
N LEU A 192 8.19 3.78 19.29
CA LEU A 192 9.61 3.67 19.02
C LEU A 192 9.77 2.98 17.67
N LEU A 193 10.24 3.72 16.67
CA LEU A 193 10.50 3.21 15.33
C LEU A 193 11.95 2.73 15.25
N LEU A 194 12.14 1.56 14.66
CA LEU A 194 13.43 0.90 14.49
C LEU A 194 13.63 0.57 13.01
N ALA A 195 14.81 0.86 12.48
CA ALA A 195 15.16 0.55 11.10
C ALA A 195 16.65 0.24 10.95
N GLN A 196 16.97 -0.66 10.02
CA GLN A 196 18.32 -1.12 9.75
C GLN A 196 18.42 -1.52 8.26
N ASP A 197 19.54 -1.22 7.62
CA ASP A 197 19.87 -1.79 6.32
C ASP A 197 20.39 -3.23 6.52
N PHE A 198 19.89 -4.18 5.72
CA PHE A 198 20.32 -5.58 5.70
C PHE A 198 21.09 -5.89 4.42
#